data_AF-I4ECG7-F1
#
_entry.id   AF-I4ECG7-F1
#
_cell.length_a   1.000
_cell.length_b   1.000
_cell.length_c   1.000
_cell.angle_alpha   90.00
_cell.angle_beta   90.00
_cell.angle_gamma   90.00
#
_symmetry.space_group_name_H-M   'P 1'
#
loop_
_entity.id
_entity.type
_entity.pdbx_description
1 polymer ?
#
loop_
_entity_poly.entity_id
_entity_poly.type
_entity_poly.pdbx_seq_one_letter_code
_entity_poly.pdbx_strand_id
1 'polypeptide(L)'
;MLVRKSPGTDWTVVLDEEDPVLGPTCQERTIVVKPVADLGEVPRYVRPLGANLRTAGLAVPTERLLPLADELGAVGATNLNMLGTKYIVGLDEPHDGIFDTLVLTRSDALRWTHIAFRDTNQALTAALRENRAANTMRDDTAIMEVIS
;
A
#
# COMPACT_ATOMS: atom_id res chain seq x y z
N MET A 1 -12.28 -3.96 13.84
CA MET A 1 -13.37 -4.55 13.01
C MET A 1 -13.28 -6.06 13.12
N LEU A 2 -14.36 -6.75 13.52
CA LEU A 2 -14.37 -8.22 13.57
C LEU A 2 -14.96 -8.73 12.26
N VAL A 3 -14.14 -9.33 11.40
CA VAL A 3 -14.59 -9.95 10.14
C VAL A 3 -14.78 -11.44 10.37
N ARG A 4 -15.98 -11.94 10.13
CA ARG A 4 -16.25 -13.38 10.17
C ARG A 4 -16.17 -13.96 8.77
N LYS A 5 -15.25 -14.90 8.61
CA LYS A 5 -15.11 -15.70 7.40
C LYS A 5 -16.36 -16.56 7.14
N SER A 6 -16.86 -16.55 5.92
CA SER A 6 -17.96 -17.45 5.50
C SER A 6 -17.48 -18.91 5.47
N PRO A 7 -18.30 -19.89 5.90
CA PRO A 7 -17.92 -21.30 5.85
C PRO A 7 -17.49 -21.74 4.45
N GLY A 8 -16.40 -22.51 4.35
CA GLY A 8 -15.91 -23.08 3.08
C GLY A 8 -15.10 -22.12 2.19
N THR A 9 -14.78 -20.90 2.65
CA THR A 9 -13.87 -20.01 1.93
C THR A 9 -12.42 -20.20 2.39
N ASP A 10 -11.43 -19.70 1.64
CA ASP A 10 -10.01 -19.68 2.06
C ASP A 10 -9.54 -18.29 2.53
N TRP A 11 -10.18 -17.24 2.01
CA TRP A 11 -9.90 -15.82 2.23
C TRP A 11 -11.22 -15.05 2.39
N THR A 12 -11.15 -13.80 2.85
CA THR A 12 -12.34 -12.93 2.95
C THR A 12 -12.02 -11.54 2.40
N VAL A 13 -12.91 -11.01 1.57
CA VAL A 13 -12.85 -9.63 1.09
C VAL A 13 -14.05 -8.89 1.66
N VAL A 14 -13.81 -7.75 2.29
CA VAL A 14 -14.85 -6.85 2.79
C VAL A 14 -14.76 -5.56 2.00
N LEU A 15 -15.86 -5.18 1.36
CA LEU A 15 -16.03 -3.83 0.82
C LEU A 15 -16.72 -2.98 1.88
N ASP A 16 -16.03 -1.95 2.36
CA ASP A 16 -16.53 -0.99 3.35
C ASP A 16 -16.60 0.39 2.68
N GLU A 17 -17.81 0.76 2.24
CA GLU A 17 -18.06 2.03 1.56
C GLU A 17 -18.41 3.17 2.52
N GLU A 18 -18.59 2.86 3.81
CA GLU A 18 -19.09 3.83 4.81
C GLU A 18 -17.96 4.51 5.57
N ASP A 19 -16.93 3.75 5.96
CA ASP A 19 -15.78 4.26 6.70
C ASP A 19 -14.53 4.26 5.80
N PRO A 20 -13.99 5.42 5.40
CA PRO A 20 -12.76 5.46 4.63
C PRO A 20 -11.51 5.28 5.50
N VAL A 21 -11.61 5.39 6.83
CA VAL A 21 -10.45 5.31 7.74
C VAL A 21 -9.95 3.87 7.84
N LEU A 22 -8.63 3.70 7.67
CA LEU A 22 -7.99 2.41 7.88
C LEU A 22 -7.59 2.24 9.35
N GLY A 23 -7.84 1.04 9.85
CA GLY A 23 -7.37 0.58 11.15
C GLY A 23 -6.71 -0.80 11.02
N PRO A 24 -6.06 -1.27 12.09
CA PRO A 24 -5.46 -2.61 12.11
C PRO A 24 -6.49 -3.67 11.73
N THR A 25 -6.11 -4.58 10.84
CA THR A 25 -6.97 -5.66 10.36
C THR A 25 -6.59 -6.98 11.02
N CYS A 26 -7.48 -7.95 10.91
CA CYS A 26 -7.19 -9.32 11.32
C CYS A 26 -6.25 -9.92 10.26
N GLN A 27 -5.02 -10.26 10.62
CA GLN A 27 -3.99 -10.87 9.74
C GLN A 27 -4.39 -12.25 9.13
N GLU A 28 -5.67 -12.62 9.17
CA GLU A 28 -6.26 -13.90 8.81
C GLU A 28 -6.72 -13.95 7.34
N ARG A 29 -5.82 -13.63 6.39
CA ARG A 29 -6.12 -13.65 4.94
C ARG A 29 -7.38 -12.84 4.58
N THR A 30 -7.53 -11.69 5.22
CA THR A 30 -8.66 -10.79 5.02
C THR A 30 -8.18 -9.52 4.35
N ILE A 31 -8.84 -9.13 3.26
CA ILE A 31 -8.62 -7.84 2.58
C ILE A 31 -9.83 -6.95 2.87
N VAL A 32 -9.58 -5.73 3.31
CA VAL A 32 -10.60 -4.70 3.47
C VAL A 32 -10.39 -3.67 2.37
N VAL A 33 -11.39 -3.50 1.52
CA VAL A 33 -11.41 -2.53 0.42
C VAL A 33 -12.24 -1.35 0.86
N LYS A 34 -11.63 -0.17 0.89
CA LYS A 34 -12.29 1.10 1.20
C LYS A 34 -12.15 2.01 -0.03
N PRO A 35 -13.24 2.30 -0.76
CA PRO A 35 -13.17 3.20 -1.89
C PRO A 35 -12.89 4.63 -1.41
N VAL A 36 -12.08 5.36 -2.17
CA VAL A 36 -11.77 6.77 -1.93
C VAL A 36 -12.05 7.56 -3.20
N ALA A 37 -12.57 8.77 -3.05
CA ALA A 37 -12.85 9.64 -4.21
C ALA A 37 -11.57 10.28 -4.76
N ASP A 38 -10.59 10.54 -3.89
CA ASP A 38 -9.28 11.05 -4.28
C ASP A 38 -8.16 10.41 -3.45
N LEU A 39 -7.07 10.05 -4.12
CA LEU A 39 -5.88 9.49 -3.49
C LEU A 39 -5.14 10.48 -2.60
N GLY A 40 -5.31 11.78 -2.83
CA GLY A 40 -4.80 12.82 -1.92
C GLY A 40 -5.40 12.73 -0.51
N GLU A 41 -6.53 12.05 -0.34
CA GLU A 41 -7.12 11.86 0.98
C GLU A 41 -6.55 10.65 1.73
N VAL A 42 -5.91 9.71 1.03
CA VAL A 42 -5.41 8.45 1.60
C VAL A 42 -4.48 8.68 2.80
N PRO A 43 -3.51 9.61 2.78
CA PRO A 43 -2.64 9.87 3.92
C PRO A 43 -3.42 10.25 5.19
N ARG A 44 -4.56 10.95 5.05
CA ARG A 44 -5.45 11.25 6.18
C ARG A 44 -6.12 9.98 6.71
N TYR A 45 -6.57 9.09 5.83
CA TYR A 45 -7.25 7.85 6.19
C TYR A 45 -6.35 6.79 6.81
N VAL A 46 -5.08 6.73 6.45
CA VAL A 46 -4.10 5.79 7.03
C VAL A 46 -3.38 6.34 8.26
N ARG A 47 -3.52 7.63 8.58
CA ARG A 47 -2.86 8.27 9.72
C ARG A 47 -2.99 7.51 11.04
N PRO A 48 -4.14 6.89 11.40
CA PRO A 48 -4.26 6.13 12.64
C PRO A 48 -3.33 4.91 12.73
N LEU A 49 -2.87 4.38 11.60
CA LEU A 49 -1.90 3.30 11.55
C LEU A 49 -0.49 3.78 11.92
N GLY A 50 -0.13 5.02 11.55
CA GLY A 50 1.08 5.73 11.98
C GLY A 50 2.33 4.87 11.99
N ALA A 51 2.87 4.62 13.19
CA ALA A 51 4.08 3.83 13.42
C ALA A 51 3.99 2.37 12.95
N ASN A 52 2.77 1.82 12.79
CA ASN A 52 2.54 0.46 12.32
C ASN A 52 2.40 0.38 10.80
N LEU A 53 2.29 1.50 10.09
CA LEU A 53 2.25 1.52 8.63
C LEU A 53 3.67 1.32 8.10
N ARG A 54 4.03 0.09 7.74
CA ARG A 54 5.38 -0.26 7.27
C ARG A 54 5.46 -0.28 5.75
N THR A 55 4.60 -1.09 5.15
CA THR A 55 4.58 -1.34 3.71
C THR A 55 3.27 -0.84 3.13
N ALA A 56 3.34 -0.16 1.98
CA ALA A 56 2.16 0.16 1.18
C ALA A 56 2.40 -0.24 -0.29
N GLY A 57 1.44 -0.98 -0.84
CA GLY A 57 1.35 -1.24 -2.26
C GLY A 57 0.70 -0.05 -2.98
N LEU A 58 1.34 0.45 -4.04
CA LEU A 58 0.86 1.57 -4.83
C LEU A 58 0.50 1.11 -6.25
N ALA A 59 -0.62 1.58 -6.76
CA ALA A 59 -1.02 1.44 -8.16
C ALA A 59 -1.52 2.79 -8.67
N VAL A 60 -0.59 3.72 -8.86
CA VAL A 60 -0.86 5.11 -9.25
C VAL A 60 0.03 5.49 -10.43
N PRO A 61 -0.39 6.39 -11.34
CA PRO A 61 0.48 6.89 -12.40
C PRO A 61 1.78 7.51 -11.85
N THR A 62 2.84 7.48 -12.66
CA THR A 62 4.19 7.93 -12.24
C THR A 62 4.18 9.38 -11.75
N GLU A 63 3.41 10.25 -12.39
CA GLU A 63 3.25 11.66 -12.04
C GLU A 63 2.60 11.91 -10.67
N ARG A 64 1.83 10.93 -10.15
CA ARG A 64 1.22 10.98 -8.81
C ARG A 64 2.04 10.26 -7.75
N LEU A 65 3.06 9.49 -8.15
CA LEU A 65 3.84 8.63 -7.25
C LEU A 65 4.61 9.43 -6.20
N LEU A 66 5.43 10.39 -6.62
CA LEU A 66 6.29 11.14 -5.70
C LEU A 66 5.50 11.99 -4.68
N PRO A 67 4.46 12.75 -5.09
CA PRO A 67 3.64 13.49 -4.12
C PRO A 67 2.97 12.57 -3.09
N LEU A 68 2.37 11.47 -3.53
CA LEU A 68 1.71 10.53 -2.63
C LEU A 68 2.73 9.84 -1.70
N ALA A 69 3.92 9.51 -2.21
CA ALA A 69 4.96 8.87 -1.43
C ALA A 69 5.51 9.78 -0.31
N ASP A 70 5.66 11.08 -0.58
CA ASP A 70 6.08 12.06 0.44
C ASP A 70 5.06 12.14 1.58
N GLU A 71 3.77 12.25 1.25
CA GLU A 71 2.70 12.31 2.24
C GLU A 71 2.56 11.01 3.04
N LEU A 72 2.67 9.84 2.40
CA LEU A 72 2.65 8.54 3.08
C LEU A 72 3.90 8.32 3.95
N GLY A 73 5.07 8.78 3.50
CA GLY A 73 6.29 8.78 4.29
C GLY A 73 6.13 9.59 5.57
N ALA A 74 5.53 10.78 5.47
CA ALA A 74 5.23 11.64 6.62
C ALA A 74 4.22 11.02 7.62
N VAL A 75 3.32 10.15 7.14
CA VAL A 75 2.42 9.38 8.01
C VAL A 75 3.18 8.27 8.75
N GLY A 76 4.18 7.67 8.09
CA GLY A 76 5.02 6.64 8.69
C GLY A 76 5.31 5.45 7.79
N ALA A 77 4.83 5.44 6.53
CA ALA A 77 5.13 4.40 5.57
C ALA A 77 6.63 4.39 5.24
N THR A 78 7.25 3.21 5.29
CA THR A 78 8.70 3.06 5.11
C THR A 78 9.09 2.31 3.85
N ASN A 79 8.19 1.50 3.31
CA ASN A 79 8.43 0.75 2.09
C ASN A 79 7.24 0.86 1.12
N LEU A 80 7.42 1.62 0.06
CA LEU A 80 6.41 1.88 -0.97
C LEU A 80 6.75 1.08 -2.23
N ASN A 81 5.93 0.07 -2.53
CA ASN A 81 6.16 -0.82 -3.66
C ASN A 81 5.04 -0.71 -4.67
N MET A 82 5.38 -0.77 -5.95
CA MET A 82 4.37 -0.89 -7.00
C MET A 82 3.66 -2.24 -6.93
N LEU A 83 2.32 -2.26 -7.05
CA LEU A 83 1.56 -3.51 -7.09
C LEU A 83 2.09 -4.45 -8.18
N GLY A 84 2.18 -5.73 -7.86
CA GLY A 84 2.69 -6.77 -8.77
C GLY A 84 4.22 -6.80 -8.91
N THR A 85 4.97 -6.05 -8.11
CA THR A 85 6.44 -6.13 -8.09
C THR A 85 6.96 -7.11 -7.04
N LYS A 86 7.27 -6.64 -5.84
CA LYS A 86 7.72 -7.45 -4.72
C LYS A 86 7.02 -7.03 -3.44
N TYR A 87 6.82 -8.00 -2.56
CA TYR A 87 6.31 -7.79 -1.21
C TYR A 87 7.43 -7.86 -0.16
N ILE A 88 8.51 -8.59 -0.46
CA ILE A 88 9.63 -8.81 0.47
C ILE A 88 10.67 -7.70 0.30
N VAL A 89 11.06 -7.11 1.43
CA VAL A 89 12.11 -6.08 1.52
C VAL A 89 13.46 -6.67 1.09
N GLY A 90 14.17 -5.96 0.19
CA GLY A 90 15.52 -6.33 -0.22
C GLY A 90 16.56 -6.10 0.87
N LEU A 91 17.75 -6.71 0.74
CA LEU A 91 18.87 -6.48 1.67
C LEU A 91 19.42 -5.05 1.62
N ASP A 92 19.18 -4.37 0.50
CA ASP A 92 19.55 -3.00 0.19
C ASP A 92 18.41 -2.00 0.43
N GLU A 93 17.35 -2.43 1.11
CA GLU A 93 16.17 -1.61 1.40
C GLU A 93 15.97 -1.46 2.91
N PRO A 94 15.41 -0.33 3.37
CA PRO A 94 15.20 -0.11 4.78
C PRO A 94 14.04 -0.99 5.28
N HIS A 95 14.34 -1.88 6.23
CA HIS A 95 13.35 -2.64 6.97
C HIS A 95 12.76 -1.75 8.06
N ASP A 96 11.44 -1.52 8.03
CA ASP A 96 10.75 -0.59 8.94
C ASP A 96 11.32 0.84 8.99
N GLY A 97 12.01 1.24 7.93
CA GLY A 97 12.67 2.54 7.81
C GLY A 97 14.10 2.58 8.32
N ILE A 98 14.70 1.42 8.59
CA ILE A 98 16.07 1.27 9.07
C ILE A 98 16.86 0.37 8.12
N PHE A 99 18.06 0.80 7.73
CA PHE A 99 18.98 -0.06 7.00
C PHE A 99 19.79 -0.91 7.98
N ASP A 100 19.49 -2.21 8.06
CA ASP A 100 20.14 -3.16 8.98
C ASP A 100 21.67 -3.21 8.84
N THR A 101 22.18 -2.96 7.63
CA THR A 101 23.63 -2.90 7.37
C THR A 101 24.23 -1.55 7.76
N LEU A 102 23.47 -0.45 7.62
CA LEU A 102 23.93 0.88 7.97
C LEU A 102 24.14 1.03 9.47
N VAL A 103 23.23 0.47 10.28
CA VAL A 103 23.31 0.53 11.76
C VAL A 103 24.59 -0.08 12.33
N LEU A 104 25.25 -0.98 11.59
CA LEU A 104 26.54 -1.56 11.97
C LEU A 104 27.70 -0.56 11.87
N THR A 105 27.57 0.48 11.04
CA THR A 105 28.65 1.43 10.75
C THR A 105 28.31 2.85 11.21
N ARG A 106 27.02 3.21 11.26
CA ARG A 106 26.51 4.54 11.61
C ARG A 106 25.13 4.41 12.25
N SER A 107 24.89 5.22 13.27
CA SER A 107 23.52 5.49 13.73
C SER A 107 23.13 6.89 13.25
N ASP A 108 22.00 6.97 12.56
CA ASP A 108 21.27 8.21 12.36
C ASP A 108 19.95 8.14 13.16
N ALA A 109 19.32 9.29 13.37
CA ALA A 109 17.98 9.37 13.95
C ALA A 109 16.91 9.54 12.85
N LEU A 110 17.21 9.05 11.64
CA LEU A 110 16.34 9.17 10.49
C LEU A 110 15.47 7.92 10.38
N ARG A 111 14.30 8.11 9.77
CA ARG A 111 13.45 7.01 9.32
C ARG A 111 13.35 7.12 7.81
N TRP A 112 13.86 6.11 7.11
CA TRP A 112 13.98 6.12 5.67
C TRP A 112 12.68 5.62 5.02
N THR A 113 12.17 6.35 4.02
CA THR A 113 11.09 5.87 3.16
C THR A 113 11.69 5.48 1.82
N HIS A 114 11.55 4.21 1.46
CA HIS A 114 11.99 3.67 0.18
C HIS A 114 10.83 3.58 -0.81
N ILE A 115 11.12 3.88 -2.08
CA ILE A 115 10.16 3.78 -3.19
C ILE A 115 10.79 2.91 -4.28
N ALA A 116 10.24 1.71 -4.48
CA ALA A 116 10.61 0.84 -5.58
C ALA A 116 9.58 0.98 -6.71
N PHE A 117 10.01 1.50 -7.86
CA PHE A 117 9.15 1.58 -9.04
C PHE A 117 9.89 1.25 -10.34
N ARG A 118 9.15 0.67 -11.28
CA ARG A 118 9.48 0.60 -12.71
C ARG A 118 8.52 1.53 -13.46
N ASP A 119 8.69 1.74 -14.77
CA ASP A 119 7.74 2.52 -15.58
C ASP A 119 6.30 2.12 -15.25
N THR A 120 5.65 2.99 -14.48
CA THR A 120 4.39 2.67 -13.82
C THR A 120 3.24 2.79 -14.79
N ASN A 121 3.39 3.66 -15.80
CA ASN A 121 2.43 3.85 -16.85
C ASN A 121 2.36 2.60 -17.73
N GLN A 122 3.50 1.96 -18.00
CA GLN A 122 3.54 0.66 -18.68
C GLN A 122 2.84 -0.45 -17.86
N ALA A 123 3.14 -0.54 -16.56
CA ALA A 123 2.54 -1.56 -15.69
C ALA A 123 1.02 -1.38 -15.53
N LEU A 124 0.57 -0.14 -15.31
CA LEU A 124 -0.84 0.21 -15.21
C LEU A 124 -1.57 -0.06 -16.54
N THR A 125 -0.95 0.30 -17.68
CA THR A 125 -1.50 0.01 -19.00
C THR A 125 -1.65 -1.50 -19.25
N ALA A 126 -0.67 -2.31 -18.82
CA ALA A 126 -0.77 -3.77 -18.92
C ALA A 126 -1.92 -4.32 -18.07
N ALA A 127 -1.99 -3.93 -16.79
CA ALA A 127 -3.05 -4.35 -15.87
C ALA A 127 -4.45 -3.90 -16.35
N LEU A 128 -4.59 -2.69 -16.86
CA LEU A 128 -5.85 -2.19 -17.43
C LEU A 128 -6.23 -2.89 -18.73
N ARG A 129 -5.26 -3.31 -19.57
CA ARG A 129 -5.55 -4.11 -20.77
C ARG A 129 -6.05 -5.50 -20.42
N GLU A 130 -5.42 -6.14 -19.43
CA GLU A 130 -5.86 -7.42 -18.88
C GLU A 130 -7.26 -7.31 -18.26
N ASN A 131 -7.54 -6.23 -17.51
CA ASN A 131 -8.87 -5.97 -16.94
C ASN A 131 -9.92 -5.57 -17.98
N ARG A 132 -9.58 -4.81 -19.02
CA ARG A 132 -10.52 -4.50 -20.12
C ARG A 132 -10.87 -5.72 -20.96
N ALA A 133 -9.99 -6.72 -21.00
CA ALA A 133 -10.33 -8.04 -21.55
C ALA A 133 -11.28 -8.84 -20.62
N ALA A 134 -11.43 -8.43 -19.35
CA ALA A 134 -12.25 -9.09 -18.34
C ALA A 134 -13.59 -8.38 -18.01
N ASN A 135 -13.64 -7.05 -17.83
CA ASN A 135 -14.80 -6.14 -18.00
C ASN A 135 -14.51 -4.72 -17.45
N THR A 136 -15.32 -3.75 -17.92
CA THR A 136 -15.42 -2.32 -17.59
C THR A 136 -15.32 -1.99 -16.07
N MET A 137 -14.23 -1.34 -15.64
CA MET A 137 -14.07 -0.72 -14.32
C MET A 137 -13.75 0.78 -14.48
N ARG A 138 -14.35 1.64 -13.63
CA ARG A 138 -14.19 3.10 -13.64
C ARG A 138 -12.78 3.50 -13.19
N ASP A 139 -12.24 4.54 -13.83
CA ASP A 139 -10.82 4.97 -13.79
C ASP A 139 -10.28 5.44 -12.41
N ASP A 140 -11.09 5.45 -11.35
CA ASP A 140 -10.72 6.07 -10.06
C ASP A 140 -10.45 5.06 -8.91
N THR A 141 -10.31 3.76 -9.20
CA THR A 141 -10.13 2.75 -8.15
C THR A 141 -8.64 2.47 -7.90
N ALA A 142 -8.09 2.93 -6.77
CA ALA A 142 -6.81 2.44 -6.26
C ALA A 142 -7.04 1.36 -5.20
N ILE A 143 -6.35 0.23 -5.37
CA ILE A 143 -6.26 -0.81 -4.34
C ILE A 143 -5.02 -0.47 -3.52
N MET A 144 -5.22 -0.02 -2.28
CA MET A 144 -4.15 0.07 -1.31
C MET A 144 -4.22 -1.16 -0.41
N GLU A 145 -3.25 -2.05 -0.57
CA GLU A 145 -3.07 -3.17 0.34
C GLU A 145 -2.16 -2.73 1.48
N VAL A 146 -2.71 -2.60 2.67
CA VAL A 146 -1.95 -2.45 3.91
C VAL A 146 -1.84 -3.83 4.52
N ILE A 147 -0.66 -4.44 4.43
CA ILE A 147 -0.35 -5.68 5.12
C ILE A 147 0.36 -5.27 6.41
N SER A 148 -0.31 -5.49 7.55
CA SER A 148 0.25 -5.28 8.90
C SER A 148 0.97 -6.53 9.39
#